data_AF-A0AAW0AQK6-F1
#
_entry.id   AF-A0AAW0AQK6-F1
#
_cell.length_a   1.000
_cell.length_b   1.000
_cell.length_c   1.000
_cell.angle_alpha   90.00
_cell.angle_beta   90.00
_cell.angle_gamma   90.00
#
_symmetry.space_group_name_H-M   'P 1'
#
loop_
_entity.id
_entity.type
_entity.pdbx_description
1 polymer ?
#
loop_
_entity_poly.entity_id
_entity_poly.type
_entity_poly.pdbx_seq_one_letter_code
_entity_poly.pdbx_strand_id
1 'polypeptide(L)'
;STFRTIDIDCEQWQFCRLTLEALKRSKDAPPFAQPVDPVALSIPHYPIIISNPMDLASNEQKLNSSKPSAMRGSPESSPYTSIGDCIADMRLITQNYVLFNGPTHAISKMALRLGVLLNKENHCPRAEVSRAFYLFANGLCK
;
A
#
# COMPACT_ATOMS: atom_id res chain seq x y z
N SER A 1 18.14 -1.60 -28.41
CA SER A 1 17.22 -2.32 -27.50
C SER A 1 16.73 -1.33 -26.47
N THR A 2 15.51 -0.82 -26.62
CA THR A 2 14.90 0.10 -25.66
C THR A 2 14.51 -0.69 -24.42
N PHE A 3 15.23 -0.48 -23.32
CA PHE A 3 14.81 -0.97 -22.01
C PHE A 3 13.41 -0.41 -21.74
N ARG A 4 12.38 -1.25 -21.80
CA ARG A 4 11.07 -0.87 -21.26
C ARG A 4 11.26 -0.79 -19.76
N THR A 5 11.02 0.37 -19.18
CA THR A 5 10.76 0.46 -17.75
C THR A 5 9.59 -0.50 -17.46
N ILE A 6 9.82 -1.45 -16.55
CA ILE A 6 8.77 -2.36 -16.10
C ILE A 6 7.97 -1.55 -15.09
N ASP A 7 7.05 -0.74 -15.58
CA ASP A 7 6.07 -0.03 -14.77
C ASP A 7 4.86 -0.93 -14.53
N ILE A 8 4.19 -0.76 -13.39
CA ILE A 8 2.85 -1.34 -13.20
C ILE A 8 1.88 -0.76 -14.23
N ASP A 9 1.02 -1.62 -14.79
CA ASP A 9 -0.02 -1.19 -15.73
C ASP A 9 -1.22 -0.52 -15.02
N CYS A 10 -2.18 -0.02 -15.80
CA CYS A 10 -3.34 0.70 -15.25
C CYS A 10 -4.23 -0.19 -14.37
N GLU A 11 -4.41 -1.46 -14.73
CA GLU A 11 -5.23 -2.40 -13.96
C GLU A 11 -4.54 -2.74 -12.63
N GLN A 12 -3.23 -2.98 -12.66
CA GLN A 12 -2.39 -3.24 -11.49
C GLN A 12 -2.35 -2.04 -10.55
N TRP A 13 -2.13 -0.82 -11.07
CA TRP A 13 -2.15 0.40 -10.29
C TRP A 13 -3.51 0.63 -9.62
N GLN A 14 -4.59 0.44 -10.38
CA GLN A 14 -5.95 0.59 -9.86
C GLN A 14 -6.27 -0.44 -8.79
N PHE A 15 -5.83 -1.68 -8.97
CA PHE A 15 -5.95 -2.73 -7.96
C PHE A 15 -5.25 -2.30 -6.66
N CYS A 16 -3.97 -1.95 -6.72
CA CYS A 16 -3.22 -1.47 -5.56
C CYS A 16 -3.92 -0.30 -4.85
N ARG A 17 -4.46 0.64 -5.63
CA ARG A 17 -5.17 1.81 -5.10
C ARG A 17 -6.44 1.39 -4.35
N LEU A 18 -7.25 0.52 -4.94
CA LEU A 18 -8.49 0.04 -4.30
C LEU A 18 -8.20 -0.76 -3.03
N THR A 19 -7.17 -1.62 -3.05
CA THR A 19 -6.71 -2.35 -1.87
C THR A 19 -6.24 -1.39 -0.77
N LEU A 20 -5.42 -0.40 -1.10
CA LEU A 20 -4.95 0.60 -0.14
C LEU A 20 -6.11 1.39 0.48
N GLU A 21 -7.06 1.80 -0.34
CA GLU A 21 -8.27 2.51 0.10
C GLU A 21 -9.14 1.64 1.02
N ALA A 22 -9.24 0.33 0.77
CA ALA A 22 -9.91 -0.60 1.68
C ALA A 22 -9.19 -0.69 3.04
N LEU A 23 -7.85 -0.73 3.05
CA LEU A 23 -7.06 -0.71 4.28
C LEU A 23 -7.28 0.59 5.07
N LYS A 24 -7.21 1.75 4.40
CA LYS A 24 -7.41 3.07 5.01
C LYS A 24 -8.80 3.25 5.64
N ARG A 25 -9.85 2.64 5.07
CA ARG A 25 -11.22 2.66 5.64
C ARG A 25 -11.41 1.75 6.85
N SER A 26 -10.48 0.85 7.13
CA SER A 26 -10.59 -0.03 8.30
C SER A 26 -10.58 0.80 9.59
N LYS A 27 -11.42 0.41 10.55
CA LYS A 27 -11.38 0.97 11.91
C LYS A 27 -10.04 0.77 12.62
N ASP A 28 -9.26 -0.22 12.17
CA ASP A 28 -7.93 -0.50 12.71
C ASP A 28 -6.84 0.38 12.07
N ALA A 29 -7.13 1.13 10.99
CA ALA A 29 -6.15 1.93 10.24
C ALA A 29 -5.48 3.12 10.97
N PRO A 30 -6.14 3.86 11.89
CA PRO A 30 -5.61 5.14 12.36
C PRO A 30 -4.16 5.14 12.88
N PRO A 31 -3.68 4.13 13.64
CA PRO A 31 -2.29 4.11 14.11
C PRO A 31 -1.23 3.93 13.01
N PHE A 32 -1.65 3.54 11.81
CA PHE A 32 -0.80 3.23 10.66
C PHE A 32 -0.93 4.29 9.55
N ALA A 33 -1.69 5.35 9.80
CA ALA A 33 -2.03 6.36 8.81
C ALA A 33 -0.85 7.27 8.44
N GLN A 34 0.15 7.39 9.33
CA GLN A 34 1.30 8.27 9.19
C GLN A 34 2.58 7.55 9.65
N PRO A 35 3.77 8.02 9.25
CA PRO A 35 5.03 7.48 9.74
C PRO A 35 5.10 7.46 11.27
N VAL A 36 5.71 6.42 11.82
CA VAL A 36 6.02 6.37 13.26
C VAL A 36 7.04 7.47 13.56
N ASP A 37 6.73 8.34 14.53
CA ASP A 37 7.66 9.34 15.07
C ASP A 37 8.31 8.79 16.36
N PRO A 38 9.57 8.35 16.31
CA PRO A 38 10.22 7.76 17.46
C PRO A 38 10.48 8.75 18.60
N VAL A 39 10.59 10.05 18.28
CA VAL A 39 10.85 11.10 19.26
C VAL A 39 9.56 11.42 20.01
N ALA A 40 8.47 11.66 19.28
CA ALA A 40 7.17 11.95 19.89
C ALA A 40 6.66 10.78 20.76
N LEU A 41 6.96 9.54 20.38
CA LEU A 41 6.58 8.34 21.13
C LEU A 41 7.60 7.89 22.18
N SER A 42 8.74 8.60 22.31
CA SER A 42 9.80 8.26 23.26
C SER A 42 10.36 6.83 23.09
N ILE A 43 10.52 6.39 21.84
CA ILE A 43 11.05 5.07 21.45
C ILE A 43 12.32 5.20 20.59
N PRO A 44 13.43 5.72 21.14
CA PRO A 44 14.63 6.06 20.36
C PRO A 44 15.31 4.87 19.65
N HIS A 45 14.99 3.64 20.06
CA HIS A 45 15.50 2.40 19.48
C HIS A 45 14.69 1.92 18.26
N TYR A 46 13.57 2.57 17.91
CA TYR A 46 12.77 2.21 16.74
C TYR A 46 13.58 2.11 15.43
N PRO A 47 14.39 3.11 15.03
CA PRO A 47 15.19 3.01 13.79
C PRO A 47 16.30 1.95 13.84
N ILE A 48 16.64 1.44 15.03
CA ILE A 48 17.62 0.35 15.20
C ILE A 48 16.95 -1.01 14.90
N ILE A 49 15.69 -1.17 15.32
CA ILE A 49 14.93 -2.42 15.16
C ILE A 49 14.26 -2.48 13.79
N ILE A 50 13.71 -1.36 13.31
CA ILE A 50 12.95 -1.28 12.08
C ILE A 50 13.82 -0.65 10.98
N SER A 51 14.38 -1.51 10.12
CA SER A 51 15.25 -1.08 9.03
C SER A 51 14.51 -0.33 7.92
N ASN A 52 13.26 -0.71 7.64
CA ASN A 52 12.46 -0.17 6.54
C ASN A 52 11.09 0.28 7.08
N PRO A 53 10.96 1.50 7.62
CA PRO A 53 9.67 2.01 8.07
C PRO A 53 8.69 2.14 6.89
N MET A 54 7.41 1.90 7.16
CA MET A 54 6.33 2.04 6.19
C MET A 54 5.02 2.34 6.91
N ASP A 55 4.18 3.15 6.27
CA ASP A 55 2.86 3.56 6.72
C ASP A 55 1.93 3.75 5.50
N LEU A 56 0.62 3.93 5.75
CA LEU A 56 -0.37 4.03 4.68
C LEU A 56 -0.18 5.27 3.80
N ALA A 57 0.25 6.40 4.35
CA ALA A 57 0.48 7.63 3.57
C ALA A 57 1.74 7.51 2.70
N SER A 58 2.83 6.95 3.24
CA SER A 58 4.04 6.67 2.46
C SER A 58 3.78 5.67 1.32
N ASN A 59 3.01 4.60 1.60
CA ASN A 59 2.61 3.63 0.57
C ASN A 59 1.75 4.29 -0.53
N GLU A 60 0.81 5.17 -0.15
CA GLU A 60 -0.01 5.95 -1.09
C GLU A 60 0.83 6.88 -1.96
N GLN A 61 1.81 7.57 -1.37
CA GLN A 61 2.71 8.44 -2.11
C GLN A 61 3.53 7.63 -3.13
N LYS A 62 4.12 6.50 -2.71
CA LYS A 62 4.86 5.59 -3.61
C LYS A 62 3.97 5.07 -4.74
N LEU A 63 2.71 4.72 -4.44
CA LEU A 63 1.75 4.26 -5.45
C LEU A 63 1.39 5.36 -6.44
N ASN A 64 1.19 6.60 -5.97
CA ASN A 64 0.91 7.74 -6.84
C ASN A 64 2.08 8.10 -7.75
N SER A 65 3.31 8.01 -7.24
CA SER A 65 4.53 8.12 -8.04
C SER A 65 4.71 6.95 -9.00
N SER A 66 4.01 5.83 -8.78
CA SER A 66 4.05 4.62 -9.61
C SER A 66 2.92 4.52 -10.64
N LYS A 67 2.17 5.61 -10.89
CA LYS A 67 1.13 5.65 -11.94
C LYS A 67 1.70 5.22 -13.30
N PRO A 68 0.96 4.50 -14.15
CA PRO A 68 1.46 4.11 -15.47
C PRO A 68 2.00 5.31 -16.25
N SER A 69 3.04 5.11 -17.06
CA SER A 69 3.70 6.20 -17.80
C SER A 69 2.77 6.95 -18.77
N ALA A 70 1.67 6.34 -19.24
CA ALA A 70 0.62 7.03 -19.99
C ALA A 70 -0.18 8.06 -19.15
N MET A 71 -0.09 7.99 -17.82
CA MET A 71 -0.74 8.87 -16.84
C MET A 71 0.26 9.81 -16.14
N ARG A 72 1.57 9.70 -16.42
CA ARG A 72 2.62 10.57 -15.87
C ARG A 72 3.19 11.47 -16.96
N GLY A 73 3.47 12.73 -16.64
CA GLY A 73 4.14 13.68 -17.54
C GLY A 73 5.68 13.58 -17.55
N SER A 74 6.26 12.68 -16.75
CA SER A 74 7.71 12.58 -16.52
C SER A 74 8.17 11.11 -16.43
N PRO A 75 9.37 10.77 -16.96
CA PRO A 75 9.94 9.43 -16.93
C PRO A 75 10.69 9.12 -15.62
N GLU A 76 10.30 9.74 -14.49
CA GLU A 76 10.93 9.43 -13.20
C GLU A 76 10.82 7.94 -12.85
N SER A 77 11.82 7.45 -12.12
CA SER A 77 11.88 6.05 -11.68
C SER A 77 10.66 5.73 -10.81
N SER A 78 9.87 4.74 -11.26
CA SER A 78 8.70 4.25 -10.53
C SER A 78 9.13 3.50 -9.26
N PRO A 79 8.65 3.88 -8.06
CA PRO A 79 8.91 3.12 -6.83
C PRO A 79 8.38 1.69 -6.85
N TYR A 80 7.34 1.43 -7.65
CA TYR A 80 6.78 0.09 -7.88
C TYR A 80 6.93 -0.30 -9.35
N THR A 81 7.59 -1.44 -9.54
CA THR A 81 7.76 -2.12 -10.83
C THR A 81 6.80 -3.30 -10.99
N SER A 82 6.25 -3.78 -9.87
CA SER A 82 5.26 -4.84 -9.84
C SER A 82 4.16 -4.54 -8.81
N ILE A 83 2.99 -5.14 -9.01
CA ILE A 83 1.94 -5.23 -7.97
C ILE A 83 2.48 -5.83 -6.66
N GLY A 84 3.43 -6.77 -6.76
CA GLY A 84 4.08 -7.41 -5.62
C GLY A 84 4.82 -6.41 -4.74
N ASP A 85 5.46 -5.40 -5.33
CA ASP A 85 6.20 -4.36 -4.59
C ASP A 85 5.25 -3.54 -3.71
N CYS A 86 4.09 -3.17 -4.26
CA CYS A 86 3.08 -2.40 -3.53
C CYS A 86 2.46 -3.22 -2.39
N ILE A 87 2.12 -4.49 -2.65
CA ILE A 87 1.59 -5.41 -1.63
C ILE A 87 2.65 -5.73 -0.56
N ALA A 88 3.93 -5.81 -0.93
CA ALA A 88 5.02 -6.02 0.01
C ALA A 88 5.13 -4.85 1.01
N ASP A 89 5.02 -3.61 0.55
CA ASP A 89 4.99 -2.45 1.44
C ASP A 89 3.77 -2.45 2.36
N MET A 90 2.57 -2.81 1.86
CA MET A 90 1.38 -2.93 2.71
C MET A 90 1.56 -4.00 3.80
N ARG A 91 2.22 -5.11 3.48
CA ARG A 91 2.58 -6.16 4.46
C ARG A 91 3.64 -5.66 5.45
N LEU A 92 4.58 -4.85 5.00
CA LEU A 92 5.65 -4.29 5.81
C LEU A 92 5.10 -3.41 6.94
N ILE A 93 4.01 -2.66 6.70
CA ILE A 93 3.27 -1.93 7.74
C ILE A 93 2.91 -2.88 8.89
N THR A 94 2.29 -4.02 8.59
CA THR A 94 1.90 -4.99 9.61
C THR A 94 3.10 -5.63 10.30
N GLN A 95 4.11 -6.03 9.52
CA GLN A 95 5.28 -6.75 10.02
C GLN A 95 6.11 -5.90 10.96
N ASN A 96 6.33 -4.62 10.64
CA ASN A 96 7.11 -3.70 11.47
C ASN A 96 6.49 -3.51 12.86
N TYR A 97 5.16 -3.36 12.93
CA TYR A 97 4.50 -3.20 14.23
C TYR A 97 4.56 -4.48 15.07
N VAL A 98 4.42 -5.66 14.45
CA VAL A 98 4.58 -6.93 15.15
C VAL A 98 6.03 -7.14 15.60
N LEU A 99 7.00 -6.81 14.76
CA LEU A 99 8.43 -6.94 15.07
C LEU A 99 8.84 -6.05 16.25
N PHE A 100 8.40 -4.79 16.24
CA PHE A 100 8.75 -3.83 17.28
C PHE A 100 8.02 -4.09 18.61
N ASN A 101 6.70 -4.32 18.57
CA ASN A 101 5.86 -4.36 19.76
C ASN A 101 5.61 -5.79 20.29
N GLY A 102 5.94 -6.82 19.51
CA GLY A 102 5.58 -8.21 19.77
C GLY A 102 4.13 -8.56 19.36
N PRO A 103 3.82 -9.84 19.12
CA PRO A 103 2.55 -10.27 18.52
C PRO A 103 1.33 -10.11 19.44
N THR A 104 1.53 -10.03 20.76
CA THR A 104 0.45 -9.94 21.75
C THR A 104 0.00 -8.51 22.02
N HIS A 105 0.80 -7.51 21.64
CA HIS A 105 0.53 -6.10 21.87
C HIS A 105 -0.74 -5.65 21.14
N ALA A 106 -1.51 -4.74 21.74
CA ALA A 106 -2.79 -4.29 21.19
C ALA A 106 -2.66 -3.71 19.78
N ILE A 107 -1.64 -2.89 19.56
CA ILE A 107 -1.35 -2.30 18.24
C ILE A 107 -0.96 -3.37 17.20
N SER A 108 -0.23 -4.40 17.61
CA SER A 108 0.14 -5.53 16.73
C SER A 108 -1.09 -6.32 16.35
N LYS A 109 -2.04 -6.52 17.27
CA LYS A 109 -3.33 -7.15 16.95
C LYS A 109 -4.14 -6.35 15.94
N MET A 110 -4.12 -5.01 16.02
CA MET A 110 -4.72 -4.13 15.00
C MET A 110 -4.02 -4.31 13.64
N ALA A 111 -2.69 -4.33 13.64
CA ALA A 111 -1.87 -4.52 12.46
C ALA A 111 -2.14 -5.87 11.78
N LEU A 112 -2.26 -6.94 12.58
CA LEU A 112 -2.59 -8.29 12.11
C LEU A 112 -4.00 -8.34 11.48
N ARG A 113 -4.98 -7.63 12.05
CA ARG A 113 -6.33 -7.53 11.44
C ARG A 113 -6.30 -6.82 10.08
N LEU A 114 -5.49 -5.77 9.93
CA LEU A 114 -5.23 -5.17 8.62
C LEU A 114 -4.56 -6.15 7.65
N GLY A 115 -3.58 -6.94 8.12
CA GLY A 115 -2.95 -7.98 7.29
C GLY A 115 -3.93 -9.06 6.83
N VAL A 116 -4.91 -9.42 7.66
CA VAL A 116 -6.00 -10.33 7.27
C VAL A 116 -6.90 -9.68 6.21
N LEU A 117 -7.25 -8.39 6.36
CA LEU A 117 -8.01 -7.65 5.36
C LEU A 117 -7.25 -7.60 4.02
N LEU A 118 -5.95 -7.26 4.05
CA LEU A 118 -5.08 -7.27 2.88
C LEU A 118 -5.11 -8.62 2.14
N ASN A 119 -5.02 -9.74 2.86
CA ASN A 119 -5.07 -11.06 2.25
C ASN A 119 -6.43 -11.40 1.63
N LYS A 120 -7.54 -10.85 2.17
CA LYS A 120 -8.87 -10.99 1.55
C LYS A 120 -8.94 -10.20 0.25
N GLU A 121 -8.50 -8.94 0.27
CA GLU A 121 -8.47 -8.06 -0.92
C GLU A 121 -7.48 -8.54 -1.99
N ASN A 122 -6.43 -9.27 -1.60
CA ASN A 122 -5.43 -9.86 -2.52
C ASN A 122 -6.00 -10.90 -3.51
N HIS A 123 -7.27 -11.31 -3.36
CA HIS A 123 -7.98 -12.13 -4.32
C HIS A 123 -8.68 -11.24 -5.34
N CYS A 124 -7.92 -10.66 -6.27
CA CYS A 124 -8.46 -9.85 -7.36
C CYS A 124 -9.47 -10.66 -8.21
N PRO A 125 -10.78 -10.33 -8.21
CA PRO A 125 -11.66 -10.79 -9.27
C PRO A 125 -11.34 -9.90 -10.47
N ARG A 126 -10.44 -10.37 -11.34
CA ARG A 126 -10.02 -9.72 -12.59
C ARG A 126 -11.20 -9.13 -13.39
N ALA A 127 -12.39 -9.72 -13.27
CA ALA A 127 -13.61 -9.26 -13.91
C ALA A 127 -14.30 -8.04 -13.26
N GLU A 128 -14.20 -7.84 -11.94
CA GLU A 128 -14.88 -6.73 -11.26
C GLU A 128 -14.10 -5.43 -11.37
N VAL A 129 -12.76 -5.49 -11.35
CA VAL A 129 -11.90 -4.32 -11.56
C VAL A 129 -12.04 -3.81 -13.00
N SER A 130 -12.04 -4.69 -14.01
CA SER A 130 -12.31 -4.27 -15.40
C SER A 130 -13.72 -3.70 -15.57
N ARG A 131 -14.74 -4.23 -14.88
CA ARG A 131 -16.12 -3.69 -14.96
C ARG A 131 -16.24 -2.33 -14.29
N ALA A 132 -15.68 -2.15 -13.10
CA ALA A 132 -15.67 -0.88 -12.39
C ALA A 132 -14.86 0.18 -13.17
N PHE A 133 -13.71 -0.21 -13.75
CA PHE A 133 -12.93 0.64 -14.64
C PHE A 133 -13.72 1.04 -15.89
N TYR A 134 -14.40 0.10 -16.54
CA TYR A 134 -15.23 0.39 -17.71
C TYR A 134 -16.36 1.37 -17.35
N LEU A 135 -17.03 1.18 -16.22
CA LEU A 135 -18.10 2.07 -15.78
C LEU A 135 -17.57 3.47 -15.41
N PHE A 136 -16.41 3.56 -14.76
CA PHE A 136 -15.82 4.84 -14.36
C PHE A 136 -15.23 5.60 -15.55
N ALA A 137 -14.47 4.92 -16.42
CA ALA A 137 -13.87 5.51 -17.62
C ALA A 137 -14.92 5.99 -18.65
N ASN A 138 -16.13 5.42 -18.63
CA ASN A 138 -17.23 5.82 -19.50
C ASN A 138 -18.30 6.69 -18.80
N GLY A 139 -18.08 7.12 -17.55
CA GLY A 139 -19.05 7.96 -16.82
C GLY A 139 -20.40 7.28 -16.57
N LEU A 140 -20.44 5.94 -16.56
CA LEU A 140 -21.64 5.12 -16.41
C LEU A 140 -21.92 4.73 -14.94
N CYS A 141 -21.07 5.14 -13.99
CA CYS A 141 -21.34 5.01 -12.57
C CYS A 141 -22.05 6.28 -12.07
N LYS A 142 -23.26 6.14 -11.52
CA LYS A 142 -23.97 7.21 -10.81
C LYS A 142 -23.43 7.38 -9.39
#